data_AF-A0A6N1APN1-F1
#
_entry.id   AF-A0A6N1APN1-F1
#
_cell.length_a   1.000
_cell.length_b   1.000
_cell.length_c   1.000
_cell.angle_alpha   90.00
_cell.angle_beta   90.00
_cell.angle_gamma   90.00
#
_symmetry.space_group_name_H-M   'P 1'
#
loop_
_entity.id
_entity.type
_entity.pdbx_description
1 polymer ?
#
loop_
_entity_poly.entity_id
_entity_poly.type
_entity_poly.pdbx_seq_one_letter_code
_entity_poly.pdbx_strand_id
1 'polypeptide(L)'
;MGSIHRLIETHGRDGALALVSDEERPLIDIAAAVQAAENGKLGITYAGFCQTALPHRQLPDDQHWERPGHKVKLVIQPGVIEDRNGVTRRIGVPYGSRARMILLYLQTRAIQTGNPEVELGGSMHDWLKRMDIPICGKAYRDVEDQAARLSACHLTFFTDADGGRRQSKESIVADAIQLRRPDDRQGTLFTETVRLSDSFFKALREHPVPVAEEALKAISGKSMALDVYIWLAYRLHSLDKPTPITWAALHGQFGAGYALVRQFKTKFIPNLKYAMAAYPDARVEEAAEGLILYPSRPPINERVMARIA
;
A
#
# COMPACT_ATOMS: atom_id res chain seq x y z
N MET A 1 -5.26 -21.77 1.80
CA MET A 1 -6.14 -20.62 2.11
C MET A 1 -7.44 -20.57 1.31
N GLY A 2 -7.64 -21.37 0.25
CA GLY A 2 -9.00 -21.66 -0.24
C GLY A 2 -9.91 -22.29 0.84
N SER A 3 -9.34 -22.76 1.96
CA SER A 3 -10.07 -23.25 3.12
C SER A 3 -10.80 -22.16 3.91
N ILE A 4 -10.21 -20.98 4.15
CA ILE A 4 -10.82 -19.98 5.06
C ILE A 4 -12.03 -19.30 4.44
N HIS A 5 -11.96 -18.93 3.16
CA HIS A 5 -13.09 -18.33 2.43
C HIS A 5 -14.26 -19.32 2.31
N ARG A 6 -13.95 -20.59 2.03
CA ARG A 6 -14.95 -21.67 1.98
C ARG A 6 -15.56 -21.95 3.35
N LEU A 7 -14.77 -21.89 4.44
CA LEU A 7 -15.27 -22.04 5.80
C LEU A 7 -16.31 -20.95 6.11
N ILE A 8 -16.05 -19.70 5.73
CA ILE A 8 -16.99 -18.59 5.92
C ILE A 8 -18.24 -18.76 5.04
N GLU A 9 -18.08 -19.16 3.78
CA GLU A 9 -19.22 -19.46 2.88
C GLU A 9 -20.12 -20.58 3.45
N THR A 10 -19.53 -21.58 4.11
CA THR A 10 -20.27 -22.76 4.61
C THR A 10 -20.88 -22.52 5.99
N HIS A 11 -20.18 -21.85 6.89
CA HIS A 11 -20.56 -21.75 8.32
C HIS A 11 -20.87 -20.33 8.78
N GLY A 12 -20.74 -19.34 7.89
CA GLY A 12 -20.75 -17.92 8.27
C GLY A 12 -19.50 -17.54 9.08
N ARG A 13 -19.36 -16.25 9.39
CA ARG A 13 -18.21 -15.72 10.14
C ARG A 13 -18.09 -16.36 11.53
N ASP A 14 -19.16 -16.34 12.32
CA ASP A 14 -19.10 -16.81 13.71
C ASP A 14 -18.91 -18.32 13.81
N GLY A 15 -19.50 -19.08 12.88
CA GLY A 15 -19.25 -20.51 12.75
C GLY A 15 -17.80 -20.81 12.37
N ALA A 16 -17.22 -20.07 11.43
CA ALA A 16 -15.81 -20.21 11.07
C ALA A 16 -14.87 -19.87 12.25
N LEU A 17 -15.18 -18.82 13.04
CA LEU A 17 -14.40 -18.44 14.23
C LEU A 17 -14.39 -19.51 15.34
N ALA A 18 -15.42 -20.35 15.39
CA ALA A 18 -15.50 -21.48 16.33
C ALA A 18 -14.68 -22.70 15.87
N LEU A 19 -14.31 -22.77 14.59
CA LEU A 19 -13.63 -23.92 13.98
C LEU A 19 -12.12 -23.72 13.77
N VAL A 20 -11.60 -22.52 14.02
CA VAL A 20 -10.19 -22.18 13.81
C VAL A 20 -9.48 -21.87 15.12
N SER A 21 -8.16 -21.94 15.10
CA SER A 21 -7.32 -21.54 16.23
C SER A 21 -7.36 -20.01 16.45
N ASP A 22 -7.02 -19.55 17.66
CA ASP A 22 -6.96 -18.12 17.99
C ASP A 22 -6.01 -17.34 17.07
N GLU A 23 -4.93 -17.98 16.60
CA GLU A 23 -3.97 -17.39 15.67
C GLU A 23 -4.56 -17.11 14.28
N GLU A 24 -5.59 -17.88 13.89
CA GLU A 24 -6.24 -17.79 12.58
C GLU A 24 -7.48 -16.89 12.59
N ARG A 25 -8.01 -16.53 13.77
CA ARG A 25 -9.16 -15.63 13.90
C ARG A 25 -9.00 -14.32 13.12
N PRO A 26 -7.84 -13.63 13.16
CA PRO A 26 -7.67 -12.42 12.37
C PRO A 26 -7.76 -12.66 10.85
N LEU A 27 -7.46 -13.88 10.37
CA LEU A 27 -7.62 -14.25 8.96
C LEU A 27 -9.09 -14.38 8.60
N ILE A 28 -9.90 -14.95 9.49
CA ILE A 28 -11.36 -15.04 9.32
C ILE A 28 -11.98 -13.65 9.29
N ASP A 29 -11.57 -12.76 10.19
CA ASP A 29 -12.09 -11.38 10.22
C ASP A 29 -11.80 -10.63 8.91
N ILE A 30 -10.57 -10.75 8.39
CA ILE A 30 -10.18 -10.13 7.11
C ILE A 30 -11.00 -10.72 5.96
N ALA A 31 -11.06 -12.06 5.86
CA ALA A 31 -11.76 -12.73 4.78
C ALA A 31 -13.27 -12.43 4.80
N ALA A 32 -13.88 -12.40 5.99
CA ALA A 32 -15.28 -12.07 6.16
C ALA A 32 -15.57 -10.61 5.80
N ALA A 33 -14.69 -9.67 6.17
CA ALA A 33 -14.83 -8.26 5.80
C ALA A 33 -14.79 -8.06 4.28
N VAL A 34 -13.92 -8.80 3.57
CA VAL A 34 -13.83 -8.74 2.11
C VAL A 34 -15.01 -9.43 1.42
N GLN A 35 -15.47 -10.59 1.91
CA GLN A 35 -16.63 -11.30 1.35
C GLN A 35 -17.96 -10.57 1.59
N ALA A 36 -18.08 -9.81 2.68
CA ALA A 36 -19.27 -9.00 2.97
C ALA A 36 -19.43 -7.80 2.03
N ALA A 37 -18.35 -7.39 1.34
CA ALA A 37 -18.41 -6.31 0.37
C ALA A 37 -18.99 -6.81 -0.96
N GLU A 38 -20.26 -6.53 -1.22
CA GLU A 38 -20.90 -6.82 -2.51
C GLU A 38 -20.26 -5.94 -3.61
N ASN A 39 -19.44 -6.56 -4.46
CA ASN A 39 -18.59 -5.93 -5.47
C ASN A 39 -17.53 -4.97 -4.89
N GLY A 40 -16.28 -5.45 -4.80
CA GLY A 40 -15.17 -4.65 -4.29
C GLY A 40 -15.05 -3.28 -4.97
N LYS A 41 -14.92 -2.22 -4.17
CA LYS A 41 -14.69 -0.87 -4.69
C LYS A 41 -13.31 -0.78 -5.30
N LEU A 42 -13.22 -0.06 -6.41
CA LEU A 42 -11.97 0.16 -7.09
C LEU A 42 -11.05 1.08 -6.29
N GLY A 43 -9.96 0.51 -5.81
CA GLY A 43 -8.73 1.23 -5.45
C GLY A 43 -7.73 1.22 -6.61
N ILE A 44 -6.81 2.17 -6.59
CA ILE A 44 -5.71 2.27 -7.56
C ILE A 44 -4.38 2.43 -6.83
N THR A 45 -3.37 1.75 -7.35
CA THR A 45 -1.95 1.99 -7.02
C THR A 45 -1.12 2.12 -8.30
N TYR A 46 -0.04 2.88 -8.23
CA TYR A 46 0.93 3.01 -9.31
C TYR A 46 1.76 1.72 -9.44
N ALA A 47 1.92 1.22 -10.66
CA ALA A 47 2.63 -0.04 -10.94
C ALA A 47 4.07 -0.09 -10.39
N GLY A 48 4.74 1.06 -10.24
CA GLY A 48 6.07 1.13 -9.63
C GLY A 48 6.09 0.58 -8.18
N PHE A 49 5.00 0.75 -7.43
CA PHE A 49 4.85 0.22 -6.07
C PHE A 49 4.42 -1.25 -6.01
N CYS A 50 4.14 -1.89 -7.16
CA CYS A 50 3.94 -3.35 -7.21
C CYS A 50 5.27 -4.11 -7.28
N GLN A 51 6.32 -3.43 -7.76
CA GLN A 51 7.66 -3.99 -7.94
C GLN A 51 8.69 -3.44 -6.93
N THR A 52 8.34 -2.36 -6.25
CA THR A 52 9.14 -1.71 -5.21
C THR A 52 8.24 -1.35 -4.02
N ALA A 53 8.79 -0.87 -2.92
CA ALA A 53 8.00 -0.56 -1.73
C ALA A 53 8.67 0.53 -0.89
N LEU A 54 7.85 1.24 -0.10
CA LEU A 54 8.33 2.11 0.97
C LEU A 54 9.03 1.27 2.06
N PRO A 55 9.87 1.85 2.93
CA PRO A 55 10.32 1.16 4.14
C PRO A 55 9.14 0.70 5.02
N HIS A 56 9.30 -0.42 5.73
CA HIS A 56 8.30 -0.88 6.70
C HIS A 56 8.43 -0.19 8.06
N ARG A 57 9.61 0.34 8.38
CA ARG A 57 9.96 0.99 9.65
C ARG A 57 10.66 2.32 9.38
N GLN A 58 10.64 3.18 10.40
CA GLN A 58 11.36 4.43 10.37
C GLN A 58 12.86 4.21 10.18
N LEU A 59 13.46 5.05 9.36
CA LEU A 59 14.91 5.21 9.20
C LEU A 59 15.35 6.52 9.88
N PRO A 60 16.64 6.69 10.20
CA PRO A 60 17.21 7.99 10.49
C PRO A 60 16.75 9.06 9.49
N ASP A 61 16.50 10.29 9.97
CA ASP A 61 15.85 11.34 9.17
C ASP A 61 16.68 11.81 7.96
N ASP A 62 17.98 11.54 7.95
CA ASP A 62 18.91 11.87 6.88
C ASP A 62 19.15 10.72 5.89
N GLN A 63 18.76 9.49 6.25
CA GLN A 63 19.00 8.30 5.45
C GLN A 63 17.99 8.17 4.30
N HIS A 64 18.49 8.00 3.08
CA HIS A 64 17.66 7.67 1.93
C HIS A 64 17.30 6.18 1.91
N TRP A 65 16.19 5.86 1.24
CA TRP A 65 15.78 4.47 1.04
C TRP A 65 16.04 4.03 -0.38
N GLU A 66 16.52 2.80 -0.55
CA GLU A 66 16.63 2.17 -1.86
C GLU A 66 15.93 0.81 -1.86
N ARG A 67 15.19 0.55 -2.94
CA ARG A 67 14.57 -0.74 -3.18
C ARG A 67 14.83 -1.18 -4.63
N PRO A 68 15.77 -2.11 -4.85
CA PRO A 68 15.89 -2.76 -6.15
C PRO A 68 14.70 -3.73 -6.34
N GLY A 69 13.99 -3.57 -7.45
CA GLY A 69 13.09 -4.57 -8.02
C GLY A 69 13.72 -5.17 -9.28
N HIS A 70 12.97 -6.01 -10.01
CA HIS A 70 13.52 -6.71 -11.17
C HIS A 70 13.80 -5.77 -12.36
N LYS A 71 12.82 -4.97 -12.79
CA LYS A 71 12.94 -4.01 -13.90
C LYS A 71 12.90 -2.54 -13.43
N VAL A 72 12.68 -2.33 -12.14
CA VAL A 72 12.45 -1.01 -11.54
C VAL A 72 13.24 -0.95 -10.23
N LYS A 73 14.06 0.09 -10.04
CA LYS A 73 14.65 0.45 -8.75
C LYS A 73 14.02 1.75 -8.28
N LEU A 74 13.56 1.77 -7.03
CA LEU A 74 13.09 2.98 -6.35
C LEU A 74 14.18 3.50 -5.41
N VAL A 75 14.43 4.80 -5.48
CA VAL A 75 15.17 5.55 -4.46
C VAL A 75 14.26 6.62 -3.88
N ILE A 76 14.23 6.77 -2.57
CA ILE A 76 13.46 7.80 -1.87
C ILE A 76 14.42 8.67 -1.09
N GLN A 77 14.52 9.94 -1.48
CA GLN A 77 15.29 10.93 -0.73
C GLN A 77 14.41 11.61 0.32
N PRO A 78 14.92 11.80 1.56
CA PRO A 78 14.20 12.54 2.58
C PRO A 78 14.07 14.02 2.18
N GLY A 79 12.92 14.60 2.54
CA GLY A 79 12.68 16.03 2.36
C GLY A 79 13.18 16.87 3.52
N VAL A 80 13.09 18.19 3.35
CA VAL A 80 13.36 19.18 4.40
C VAL A 80 12.05 19.86 4.76
N ILE A 81 11.84 20.09 6.05
CA ILE A 81 10.74 20.91 6.56
C ILE A 81 11.32 22.03 7.42
N GLU A 82 10.58 23.12 7.53
CA GLU A 82 10.84 24.16 8.52
C GLU A 82 9.97 23.90 9.76
N ASP A 83 10.57 23.95 10.94
CA ASP A 83 9.83 23.84 12.19
C ASP A 83 9.20 25.18 12.61
N ARG A 84 8.51 25.19 13.77
CA ARG A 84 7.84 26.40 14.27
C ARG A 84 8.79 27.55 14.62
N ASN A 85 10.09 27.27 14.74
CA ASN A 85 11.12 28.24 15.09
C ASN A 85 11.89 28.72 13.86
N GLY A 86 11.47 28.33 12.65
CA GLY A 86 12.17 28.67 11.41
C GLY A 86 13.41 27.81 11.14
N VAL A 87 13.61 26.73 11.90
CA VAL A 87 14.78 25.85 11.71
C VAL A 87 14.45 24.77 10.70
N THR A 88 15.24 24.75 9.61
CA THR A 88 15.12 23.72 8.58
C THR A 88 15.76 22.42 9.05
N ARG A 89 15.05 21.30 8.94
CA ARG A 89 15.56 19.96 9.24
C ARG A 89 15.04 18.92 8.27
N ARG A 90 15.80 17.84 8.08
CA ARG A 90 15.27 16.66 7.36
C ARG A 90 14.22 15.97 8.21
N ILE A 91 13.18 15.46 7.56
CA ILE A 91 12.07 14.74 8.21
C ILE A 91 12.12 13.23 7.92
N GLY A 92 13.15 12.72 7.23
CA GLY A 92 13.20 11.32 6.83
C GLY A 92 12.25 10.96 5.68
N VAL A 93 12.33 9.70 5.26
CA VAL A 93 11.47 9.15 4.20
C VAL A 93 10.13 8.65 4.79
N PRO A 94 9.06 8.58 3.99
CA PRO A 94 7.80 7.96 4.41
C PRO A 94 7.96 6.44 4.62
N TYR A 95 7.25 5.88 5.59
CA TYR A 95 7.35 4.46 5.95
C TYR A 95 6.04 3.90 6.54
N GLY A 96 6.03 2.57 6.70
CA GLY A 96 4.96 1.88 7.41
C GLY A 96 3.63 1.89 6.68
N SER A 97 2.57 1.48 7.38
CA SER A 97 1.25 1.30 6.76
C SER A 97 0.52 2.62 6.53
N ARG A 98 0.69 3.61 7.40
CA ARG A 98 0.03 4.92 7.28
C ARG A 98 0.41 5.65 5.99
N ALA A 99 1.71 5.72 5.66
CA ALA A 99 2.15 6.30 4.39
C ALA A 99 1.54 5.58 3.17
N ARG A 100 1.47 4.25 3.21
CA ARG A 100 0.87 3.44 2.14
C ARG A 100 -0.62 3.73 1.98
N MET A 101 -1.36 3.81 3.09
CA MET A 101 -2.79 4.12 3.05
C MET A 101 -3.06 5.53 2.51
N ILE A 102 -2.26 6.52 2.91
CA ILE A 102 -2.34 7.88 2.35
C ILE A 102 -2.09 7.84 0.84
N LEU A 103 -1.03 7.17 0.40
CA LEU A 103 -0.70 7.03 -1.01
C LEU A 103 -1.81 6.36 -1.83
N LEU A 104 -2.35 5.25 -1.32
CA LEU A 104 -3.44 4.52 -1.96
C LEU A 104 -4.70 5.39 -2.06
N TYR A 105 -5.04 6.14 -1.01
CA TYR A 105 -6.17 7.06 -1.02
C TYR A 105 -5.99 8.13 -2.10
N LEU A 106 -4.86 8.84 -2.11
CA LEU A 106 -4.60 9.92 -3.06
C LEU A 106 -4.63 9.41 -4.51
N GLN A 107 -3.95 8.29 -4.79
CA GLN A 107 -3.91 7.70 -6.13
C GLN A 107 -5.29 7.24 -6.59
N THR A 108 -6.04 6.57 -5.72
CA THR A 108 -7.40 6.11 -6.00
C THR A 108 -8.30 7.28 -6.35
N ARG A 109 -8.32 8.32 -5.51
CA ARG A 109 -9.21 9.47 -5.72
C ARG A 109 -8.86 10.25 -6.96
N ALA A 110 -7.57 10.50 -7.22
CA ALA A 110 -7.14 11.24 -8.40
C ALA A 110 -7.54 10.54 -9.71
N ILE A 111 -7.48 9.21 -9.75
CA ILE A 111 -7.91 8.44 -10.92
C ILE A 111 -9.44 8.37 -11.02
N GLN A 112 -10.14 8.18 -9.90
CA GLN A 112 -11.61 8.17 -9.88
C GLN A 112 -12.22 9.50 -10.36
N THR A 113 -11.60 10.64 -10.01
CA THR A 113 -12.07 11.98 -10.42
C THR A 113 -11.47 12.46 -11.73
N GLY A 114 -10.40 11.80 -12.22
CA GLY A 114 -9.62 12.28 -13.34
C GLY A 114 -8.88 13.60 -13.08
N ASN A 115 -8.76 14.03 -11.81
CA ASN A 115 -8.20 15.30 -11.39
C ASN A 115 -7.01 15.08 -10.43
N PRO A 116 -5.84 15.74 -10.64
CA PRO A 116 -4.72 15.68 -9.69
C PRO A 116 -5.06 16.29 -8.33
N GLU A 117 -6.07 17.16 -8.22
CA GLU A 117 -6.56 17.69 -6.95
C GLU A 117 -7.52 16.71 -6.27
N VAL A 118 -7.15 16.29 -5.06
CA VAL A 118 -7.83 15.25 -4.29
C VAL A 118 -8.38 15.82 -3.00
N GLU A 119 -9.69 15.70 -2.83
CA GLU A 119 -10.36 16.05 -1.57
C GLU A 119 -10.01 15.07 -0.44
N LEU A 120 -9.57 15.59 0.70
CA LEU A 120 -9.31 14.83 1.93
C LEU A 120 -10.55 14.74 2.83
N GLY A 121 -11.44 15.73 2.75
CA GLY A 121 -12.61 15.91 3.63
C GLY A 121 -12.55 17.24 4.40
N GLY A 122 -13.54 17.53 5.24
CA GLY A 122 -13.58 18.77 6.02
C GLY A 122 -12.73 18.72 7.31
N SER A 123 -12.17 17.54 7.64
CA SER A 123 -11.36 17.36 8.84
C SER A 123 -10.45 16.13 8.76
N MET A 124 -9.44 16.08 9.63
CA MET A 124 -8.59 14.91 9.83
C MET A 124 -9.41 13.68 10.28
N HIS A 125 -10.47 13.90 11.05
CA HIS A 125 -11.39 12.85 11.46
C HIS A 125 -12.02 12.17 10.24
N ASP A 126 -12.55 12.97 9.31
CA ASP A 126 -13.17 12.47 8.09
C ASP A 126 -12.16 11.73 7.22
N TRP A 127 -10.94 12.24 7.14
CA TRP A 127 -9.89 11.61 6.34
C TRP A 127 -9.47 10.25 6.89
N LEU A 128 -9.26 10.13 8.22
CA LEU A 128 -9.00 8.85 8.87
C LEU A 128 -10.16 7.87 8.67
N LYS A 129 -11.40 8.34 8.80
CA LYS A 129 -12.61 7.54 8.58
C LYS A 129 -12.70 7.01 7.15
N ARG A 130 -12.39 7.84 6.14
CA ARG A 130 -12.36 7.43 4.72
C ARG A 130 -11.31 6.34 4.46
N MET A 131 -10.15 6.43 5.10
CA MET A 131 -9.09 5.42 5.03
C MET A 131 -9.31 4.20 5.94
N ASP A 132 -10.43 4.16 6.68
CA ASP A 132 -10.75 3.13 7.68
C ASP A 132 -9.63 2.93 8.73
N ILE A 133 -9.05 4.06 9.15
CA ILE A 133 -8.00 4.11 10.16
C ILE A 133 -8.65 4.34 11.54
N PRO A 134 -8.35 3.50 12.56
CA PRO A 134 -8.85 3.72 13.91
C PRO A 134 -8.55 5.13 14.41
N ILE A 135 -9.60 5.81 14.89
CA ILE A 135 -9.56 7.22 15.26
C ILE A 135 -9.09 7.33 16.71
N CYS A 136 -7.81 7.66 16.88
CA CYS A 136 -7.22 7.91 18.20
C CYS A 136 -6.07 8.92 18.10
N GLY A 137 -5.69 9.52 19.23
CA GLY A 137 -4.65 10.57 19.24
C GLY A 137 -3.30 10.13 18.66
N LYS A 138 -2.95 8.84 18.75
CA LYS A 138 -1.77 8.27 18.08
C LYS A 138 -1.94 8.22 16.56
N ALA A 139 -3.08 7.74 16.07
CA ALA A 139 -3.33 7.65 14.62
C ALA A 139 -3.28 9.02 13.94
N TYR A 140 -3.78 10.07 14.60
CA TYR A 140 -3.66 11.44 14.09
C TYR A 140 -2.20 11.84 13.91
N ARG A 141 -1.36 11.66 14.94
CA ARG A 141 0.06 12.00 14.88
C ARG A 141 0.80 11.20 13.81
N ASP A 142 0.51 9.90 13.72
CA ASP A 142 1.15 9.03 12.75
C ASP A 142 0.75 9.41 11.31
N VAL A 143 -0.52 9.79 11.05
CA VAL A 143 -0.97 10.23 9.72
C VAL A 143 -0.39 11.61 9.36
N GLU A 144 -0.37 12.54 10.31
CA GLU A 144 0.22 13.88 10.13
C GLU A 144 1.72 13.79 9.80
N ASP A 145 2.49 13.00 10.57
CA ASP A 145 3.92 12.77 10.31
C ASP A 145 4.15 12.14 8.93
N GLN A 146 3.39 11.10 8.57
CA GLN A 146 3.58 10.44 7.28
C GLN A 146 3.12 11.31 6.10
N ALA A 147 2.08 12.13 6.26
CA ALA A 147 1.68 13.10 5.26
C ALA A 147 2.76 14.16 5.02
N ALA A 148 3.39 14.67 6.08
CA ALA A 148 4.52 15.59 5.98
C ALA A 148 5.73 14.96 5.27
N ARG A 149 6.07 13.70 5.61
CA ARG A 149 7.14 12.95 4.94
C ARG A 149 6.85 12.71 3.45
N LEU A 150 5.61 12.33 3.10
CA LEU A 150 5.17 12.15 1.71
C LEU A 150 5.19 13.47 0.93
N SER A 151 4.90 14.58 1.61
CA SER A 151 4.91 15.92 1.02
C SER A 151 6.31 16.39 0.64
N ALA A 152 7.29 16.09 1.50
CA ALA A 152 8.63 16.62 1.36
C ALA A 152 9.58 15.68 0.58
N CYS A 153 9.30 14.38 0.53
CA CYS A 153 10.21 13.41 -0.08
C CYS A 153 10.23 13.49 -1.62
N HIS A 154 11.32 12.98 -2.19
CA HIS A 154 11.44 12.82 -3.64
C HIS A 154 11.60 11.34 -3.97
N LEU A 155 10.90 10.88 -4.99
CA LEU A 155 10.99 9.53 -5.53
C LEU A 155 11.86 9.59 -6.79
N THR A 156 12.79 8.66 -6.93
CA THR A 156 13.51 8.43 -8.18
C THR A 156 13.31 6.99 -8.62
N PHE A 157 12.68 6.81 -9.78
CA PHE A 157 12.54 5.49 -10.40
C PHE A 157 13.59 5.33 -11.48
N PHE A 158 14.32 4.22 -11.42
CA PHE A 158 15.18 3.76 -12.48
C PHE A 158 14.54 2.54 -13.13
N THR A 159 14.17 2.64 -14.39
CA THR A 159 13.52 1.56 -15.14
C THR A 159 14.39 1.13 -16.30
N ASP A 160 14.48 -0.18 -16.52
CA ASP A 160 15.11 -0.71 -17.72
C ASP A 160 14.14 -0.55 -18.89
N ALA A 161 14.55 0.17 -19.93
CA ALA A 161 13.79 0.39 -21.15
C ALA A 161 14.58 -0.12 -22.36
N ASP A 162 13.88 -0.50 -23.43
CA ASP A 162 14.53 -0.93 -24.67
C ASP A 162 15.36 0.23 -25.23
N GLY A 163 16.69 0.10 -25.14
CA GLY A 163 17.65 1.13 -25.56
C GLY A 163 18.40 1.86 -24.43
N GLY A 164 18.13 1.55 -23.14
CA GLY A 164 18.92 2.08 -22.03
C GLY A 164 18.17 2.20 -20.70
N ARG A 165 18.84 2.76 -19.69
CA ARG A 165 18.25 2.99 -18.36
C ARG A 165 17.53 4.34 -18.34
N ARG A 166 16.22 4.33 -18.13
CA ARG A 166 15.44 5.56 -17.92
C ARG A 166 15.43 5.92 -16.44
N GLN A 167 15.63 7.20 -16.16
CA GLN A 167 15.49 7.77 -14.83
C GLN A 167 14.34 8.78 -14.84
N SER A 168 13.41 8.65 -13.90
CA SER A 168 12.41 9.67 -13.62
C SER A 168 12.50 10.09 -12.15
N LYS A 169 12.49 11.41 -11.92
CA LYS A 169 12.43 12.00 -10.58
C LYS A 169 11.06 12.62 -10.41
N GLU A 170 10.34 12.17 -9.39
CA GLU A 170 8.95 12.51 -9.13
C GLU A 170 8.80 13.05 -7.70
N SER A 171 8.02 14.11 -7.55
CA SER A 171 7.40 14.46 -6.27
C SER A 171 6.02 13.84 -6.22
N ILE A 172 5.56 13.37 -5.05
CA ILE A 172 4.24 12.74 -4.95
C ILE A 172 3.14 13.79 -5.07
N VAL A 173 3.29 14.86 -4.31
CA VAL A 173 2.38 16.01 -4.29
C VAL A 173 3.09 17.24 -4.84
N ALA A 174 2.32 18.16 -5.42
CA ALA A 174 2.81 19.46 -5.88
C ALA A 174 3.03 20.39 -4.68
N ASP A 175 2.12 20.34 -3.71
CA ASP A 175 2.11 21.20 -2.53
C ASP A 175 2.13 20.38 -1.24
N ALA A 176 2.65 20.97 -0.17
CA ALA A 176 2.69 20.30 1.12
C ALA A 176 1.28 20.01 1.66
N ILE A 177 1.07 18.79 2.14
CA ILE A 177 -0.18 18.40 2.80
C ILE A 177 -0.22 19.06 4.19
N GLN A 178 -0.94 20.18 4.33
CA GLN A 178 -1.01 20.91 5.60
C GLN A 178 -2.18 20.42 6.44
N LEU A 179 -1.87 19.73 7.54
CA LEU A 179 -2.84 19.09 8.42
C LEU A 179 -2.60 19.58 9.85
N ARG A 180 -3.20 20.70 10.25
CA ARG A 180 -3.05 21.21 11.63
C ARG A 180 -4.33 21.02 12.43
N ARG A 181 -4.16 20.82 13.75
CA ARG A 181 -5.24 20.53 14.69
C ARG A 181 -6.11 21.76 14.98
N PRO A 182 -7.39 21.60 15.34
CA PRO A 182 -8.30 22.70 15.70
C PRO A 182 -8.02 23.38 17.06
N ASP A 183 -6.87 23.14 17.71
CA ASP A 183 -6.67 23.55 19.12
C ASP A 183 -5.88 24.85 19.29
N ASP A 184 -5.58 25.54 18.19
CA ASP A 184 -5.08 26.91 18.24
C ASP A 184 -6.29 27.85 18.18
N ARG A 185 -6.42 28.73 19.19
CA ARG A 185 -7.51 29.74 19.38
C ARG A 185 -7.63 30.79 18.27
N GLN A 186 -7.08 30.49 17.10
CA GLN A 186 -7.09 31.28 15.89
C GLN A 186 -7.26 30.27 14.76
N GLY A 187 -8.48 30.17 14.22
CA GLY A 187 -8.88 29.10 13.31
C GLY A 187 -7.87 28.87 12.19
N THR A 188 -7.14 27.77 12.28
CA THR A 188 -6.18 27.33 11.25
C THR A 188 -6.82 26.31 10.31
N LEU A 189 -6.56 26.51 9.02
CA LEU A 189 -7.16 25.82 7.89
C LEU A 189 -6.74 24.34 7.86
N PHE A 190 -7.71 23.43 7.94
CA PHE A 190 -7.52 22.06 7.48
C PHE A 190 -7.47 22.10 5.95
N THR A 191 -6.44 21.52 5.35
CA THR A 191 -6.36 21.45 3.89
C THR A 191 -7.40 20.48 3.39
N GLU A 192 -8.47 21.00 2.79
CA GLU A 192 -9.55 20.17 2.23
C GLU A 192 -9.10 19.43 0.97
N THR A 193 -8.11 19.96 0.23
CA THR A 193 -7.62 19.40 -1.03
C THR A 193 -6.10 19.29 -1.12
N VAL A 194 -5.60 18.17 -1.64
CA VAL A 194 -4.18 17.96 -1.93
C VAL A 194 -4.00 17.76 -3.42
N ARG A 195 -3.07 18.51 -4.03
CA ARG A 195 -2.73 18.35 -5.44
C ARG A 195 -1.54 17.40 -5.62
N LEU A 196 -1.75 16.30 -6.36
CA LEU A 196 -0.66 15.46 -6.86
C LEU A 196 0.20 16.25 -7.85
N SER A 197 1.51 15.94 -7.91
CA SER A 197 2.35 16.54 -8.95
C SER A 197 1.88 16.09 -10.33
N ASP A 198 1.97 16.98 -11.32
CA ASP A 198 1.49 16.68 -12.67
C ASP A 198 2.24 15.49 -13.29
N SER A 199 3.53 15.35 -13.00
CA SER A 199 4.37 14.25 -13.48
C SER A 199 4.01 12.92 -12.82
N PHE A 200 3.77 12.90 -11.50
CA PHE A 200 3.33 11.70 -10.80
C PHE A 200 1.91 11.30 -11.20
N PHE A 201 0.99 12.26 -11.35
CA PHE A 201 -0.38 12.00 -11.81
C PHE A 201 -0.39 11.43 -13.24
N LYS A 202 0.44 11.97 -14.13
CA LYS A 202 0.62 11.42 -15.48
C LYS A 202 1.13 9.98 -15.45
N ALA A 203 2.20 9.71 -14.68
CA ALA A 203 2.75 8.36 -14.55
C ALA A 203 1.73 7.37 -13.95
N LEU A 204 0.92 7.82 -12.99
CA LEU A 204 -0.17 7.04 -12.40
C LEU A 204 -1.25 6.69 -13.45
N ARG A 205 -1.63 7.64 -14.31
CA ARG A 205 -2.59 7.41 -15.40
C ARG A 205 -2.07 6.46 -16.49
N GLU A 206 -0.77 6.52 -16.78
CA GLU A 206 -0.14 5.65 -17.78
C GLU A 206 0.00 4.21 -17.27
N HIS A 207 0.19 4.03 -15.97
CA HIS A 207 0.44 2.72 -15.35
C HIS A 207 -0.39 2.46 -14.06
N PRO A 208 -1.74 2.48 -14.15
CA PRO A 208 -2.60 2.19 -13.02
C PRO A 208 -2.71 0.68 -12.77
N VAL A 209 -2.72 0.28 -11.51
CA VAL A 209 -2.99 -1.10 -11.09
C VAL A 209 -4.26 -1.13 -10.23
N PRO A 210 -5.34 -1.80 -10.70
CA PRO A 210 -6.56 -1.94 -9.93
C PRO A 210 -6.38 -2.87 -8.73
N VAL A 211 -6.92 -2.44 -7.59
CA VAL A 211 -6.90 -3.15 -6.32
C VAL A 211 -8.25 -3.00 -5.63
N ALA A 212 -8.61 -3.91 -4.73
CA ALA A 212 -9.87 -3.81 -3.98
C ALA A 212 -9.68 -2.94 -2.73
N GLU A 213 -10.50 -1.90 -2.59
CA GLU A 213 -10.40 -0.95 -1.48
C GLU A 213 -10.68 -1.64 -0.13
N GLU A 214 -11.65 -2.55 -0.08
CA GLU A 214 -12.03 -3.29 1.13
C GLU A 214 -10.92 -4.24 1.58
N ALA A 215 -10.21 -4.85 0.63
CA ALA A 215 -9.02 -5.64 0.93
C ALA A 215 -7.97 -4.77 1.61
N LEU A 216 -7.63 -3.62 1.02
CA LEU A 216 -6.65 -2.69 1.60
C LEU A 216 -7.04 -2.21 3.00
N LYS A 217 -8.32 -1.92 3.23
CA LYS A 217 -8.85 -1.53 4.55
C LYS A 217 -8.69 -2.63 5.58
N ALA A 218 -9.06 -3.88 5.23
CA ALA A 218 -8.97 -5.03 6.12
C ALA A 218 -7.51 -5.31 6.60
N ILE A 219 -6.51 -4.95 5.78
CA ILE A 219 -5.09 -5.08 6.12
C ILE A 219 -4.36 -3.74 6.33
N SER A 220 -5.10 -2.64 6.53
CA SER A 220 -4.57 -1.27 6.61
C SER A 220 -3.52 -1.05 7.71
N GLY A 221 -3.51 -1.89 8.74
CA GLY A 221 -2.52 -1.85 9.82
C GLY A 221 -1.21 -2.59 9.52
N LYS A 222 -1.10 -3.29 8.38
CA LYS A 222 -0.04 -4.28 8.12
C LYS A 222 0.73 -3.92 6.84
N SER A 223 1.82 -3.17 6.99
CA SER A 223 2.58 -2.64 5.84
C SER A 223 3.11 -3.72 4.90
N MET A 224 3.60 -4.85 5.42
CA MET A 224 4.06 -5.96 4.59
C MET A 224 2.91 -6.71 3.92
N ALA A 225 1.79 -6.91 4.61
CA ALA A 225 0.61 -7.52 3.98
C ALA A 225 0.07 -6.65 2.83
N LEU A 226 0.09 -5.32 2.97
CA LEU A 226 -0.31 -4.39 1.90
C LEU A 226 0.56 -4.57 0.65
N ASP A 227 1.89 -4.57 0.83
CA ASP A 227 2.82 -4.74 -0.31
C ASP A 227 2.67 -6.13 -0.96
N VAL A 228 2.49 -7.19 -0.16
CA VAL A 228 2.27 -8.54 -0.68
C VAL A 228 0.95 -8.63 -1.43
N TYR A 229 -0.13 -8.06 -0.90
CA TYR A 229 -1.43 -8.00 -1.57
C TYR A 229 -1.32 -7.29 -2.92
N ILE A 230 -0.71 -6.10 -2.95
CA ILE A 230 -0.51 -5.32 -4.19
C ILE A 230 0.35 -6.10 -5.19
N TRP A 231 1.41 -6.77 -4.72
CA TRP A 231 2.25 -7.60 -5.57
C TRP A 231 1.50 -8.79 -6.17
N LEU A 232 0.68 -9.48 -5.37
CA LEU A 232 -0.15 -10.58 -5.86
C LEU A 232 -1.22 -10.08 -6.84
N ALA A 233 -1.90 -8.98 -6.52
CA ALA A 233 -2.90 -8.35 -7.38
C ALA A 233 -2.33 -7.98 -8.75
N TYR A 234 -1.09 -7.48 -8.79
CA TYR A 234 -0.39 -7.16 -10.03
C TYR A 234 0.09 -8.40 -10.80
N ARG A 235 0.47 -9.47 -10.10
CA ARG A 235 1.20 -10.58 -10.71
C ARG A 235 0.31 -11.74 -11.12
N LEU A 236 -0.61 -12.18 -10.24
CA LEU A 236 -1.27 -13.48 -10.40
C LEU A 236 -2.15 -13.56 -11.67
N HIS A 237 -2.80 -12.47 -12.06
CA HIS A 237 -3.65 -12.45 -13.25
C HIS A 237 -2.87 -12.48 -14.57
N SER A 238 -1.58 -12.13 -14.53
CA SER A 238 -0.69 -12.11 -15.69
C SER A 238 0.07 -13.43 -15.90
N LEU A 239 -0.13 -14.43 -15.03
CA LEU A 239 0.54 -15.72 -15.15
C LEU A 239 -0.25 -16.65 -16.08
N ASP A 240 0.47 -17.33 -16.99
CA ASP A 240 -0.12 -18.39 -17.83
C ASP A 240 -0.06 -19.77 -17.18
N LYS A 241 0.86 -19.96 -16.23
CA LYS A 241 1.16 -21.27 -15.61
C LYS A 241 1.66 -21.13 -14.17
N PRO A 242 1.60 -22.23 -13.37
CA PRO A 242 2.22 -22.26 -12.06
C PRO A 242 3.70 -21.83 -12.15
N THR A 243 4.07 -20.83 -11.36
CA THR A 243 5.38 -20.19 -11.44
C THR A 243 6.06 -20.22 -10.07
N PRO A 244 7.18 -20.96 -9.91
CA PRO A 244 7.93 -20.99 -8.67
C PRO A 244 8.71 -19.68 -8.48
N ILE A 245 8.70 -19.16 -7.26
CA ILE A 245 9.48 -17.99 -6.83
C ILE A 245 10.27 -18.38 -5.59
N THR A 246 11.60 -18.29 -5.66
CA THR A 246 12.48 -18.72 -4.57
C THR A 246 12.41 -17.80 -3.35
N TRP A 247 12.76 -18.32 -2.17
CA TRP A 247 12.91 -17.50 -0.97
C TRP A 247 13.95 -16.39 -1.13
N ALA A 248 15.01 -16.63 -1.91
CA ALA A 248 16.02 -15.63 -2.21
C ALA A 248 15.43 -14.46 -3.03
N ALA A 249 14.61 -14.76 -4.05
CA ALA A 249 13.94 -13.72 -4.82
C ALA A 249 12.94 -12.92 -3.97
N LEU A 250 12.15 -13.60 -3.13
CA LEU A 250 11.23 -12.95 -2.20
C LEU A 250 11.95 -12.08 -1.17
N HIS A 251 13.11 -12.54 -0.67
CA HIS A 251 13.94 -11.76 0.24
C HIS A 251 14.55 -10.53 -0.44
N GLY A 252 15.00 -10.65 -1.70
CA GLY A 252 15.42 -9.48 -2.47
C GLY A 252 14.31 -8.43 -2.60
N GLN A 253 13.07 -8.88 -2.82
CA GLN A 253 11.93 -8.00 -3.01
C GLN A 253 11.41 -7.37 -1.70
N PHE A 254 11.17 -8.17 -0.66
CA PHE A 254 10.49 -7.73 0.58
C PHE A 254 11.40 -7.71 1.82
N GLY A 255 12.65 -8.17 1.68
CA GLY A 255 13.46 -8.59 2.82
C GLY A 255 14.56 -7.64 3.28
N ALA A 256 14.70 -6.39 2.78
CA ALA A 256 15.89 -5.58 3.17
C ALA A 256 15.95 -5.19 4.65
N GLY A 257 14.88 -5.40 5.42
CA GLY A 257 14.93 -5.27 6.89
C GLY A 257 15.51 -6.49 7.61
N TYR A 258 15.92 -7.54 6.90
CA TYR A 258 16.36 -8.82 7.45
C TYR A 258 17.70 -9.23 6.86
N ALA A 259 18.66 -9.55 7.73
CA ALA A 259 19.97 -10.03 7.30
C ALA A 259 19.89 -11.45 6.72
N LEU A 260 19.02 -12.30 7.26
CA LEU A 260 18.92 -13.72 6.89
C LEU A 260 17.54 -14.06 6.30
N VAL A 261 17.53 -14.89 5.25
CA VAL A 261 16.30 -15.38 4.60
C VAL A 261 15.37 -16.10 5.59
N ARG A 262 15.92 -16.88 6.53
CA ARG A 262 15.13 -17.56 7.58
C ARG A 262 14.35 -16.57 8.46
N GLN A 263 14.99 -15.47 8.88
CA GLN A 263 14.34 -14.43 9.70
C GLN A 263 13.22 -13.74 8.92
N PHE A 264 13.48 -13.46 7.65
CA PHE A 264 12.48 -12.93 6.73
C PHE A 264 11.29 -13.88 6.58
N LYS A 265 11.52 -15.17 6.29
CA LYS A 265 10.47 -16.17 6.10
C LYS A 265 9.52 -16.23 7.30
N THR A 266 10.05 -16.21 8.53
CA THR A 266 9.24 -16.20 9.77
C THR A 266 8.28 -15.02 9.86
N LYS A 267 8.62 -13.86 9.28
CA LYS A 267 7.75 -12.67 9.27
C LYS A 267 6.92 -12.55 8.01
N PHE A 268 7.40 -13.06 6.89
CA PHE A 268 6.74 -12.99 5.60
C PHE A 268 5.51 -13.90 5.54
N ILE A 269 5.62 -15.17 5.99
CA ILE A 269 4.51 -16.14 5.89
C ILE A 269 3.22 -15.63 6.56
N PRO A 270 3.23 -15.10 7.81
CA PRO A 270 2.01 -14.53 8.39
C PRO A 270 1.43 -13.37 7.56
N ASN A 271 2.27 -12.51 6.98
CA ASN A 271 1.82 -11.41 6.13
C ASN A 271 1.27 -11.88 4.78
N LEU A 272 1.83 -12.95 4.21
CA LEU A 272 1.25 -13.65 3.06
C LEU A 272 -0.13 -14.19 3.41
N LYS A 273 -0.32 -14.77 4.60
CA LYS A 273 -1.64 -15.22 5.06
C LYS A 273 -2.65 -14.08 5.13
N TYR A 274 -2.27 -12.93 5.69
CA TYR A 274 -3.13 -11.75 5.70
C TYR A 274 -3.49 -11.26 4.29
N ALA A 275 -2.50 -11.17 3.39
CA ALA A 275 -2.73 -10.74 2.02
C ALA A 275 -3.67 -11.69 1.25
N MET A 276 -3.50 -13.00 1.44
CA MET A 276 -4.36 -14.00 0.82
C MET A 276 -5.76 -14.05 1.43
N ALA A 277 -5.90 -13.81 2.74
CA ALA A 277 -7.23 -13.63 3.37
C ALA A 277 -7.96 -12.40 2.82
N ALA A 278 -7.23 -11.37 2.41
CA ALA A 278 -7.79 -10.19 1.78
C ALA A 278 -8.02 -10.36 0.26
N TYR A 279 -7.66 -11.51 -0.32
CA TYR A 279 -7.74 -11.77 -1.76
C TYR A 279 -8.29 -13.18 -2.03
N PRO A 280 -9.63 -13.35 -2.06
CA PRO A 280 -10.28 -14.65 -2.12
C PRO A 280 -9.83 -15.56 -3.26
N ASP A 281 -9.62 -15.01 -4.46
CA ASP A 281 -9.20 -15.76 -5.65
C ASP A 281 -7.68 -16.05 -5.68
N ALA A 282 -6.87 -15.49 -4.77
CA ALA A 282 -5.43 -15.67 -4.78
C ALA A 282 -5.02 -17.11 -4.49
N ARG A 283 -4.30 -17.71 -5.43
CA ARG A 283 -3.79 -19.08 -5.32
C ARG A 283 -2.28 -19.07 -5.23
N VAL A 284 -1.79 -19.29 -4.01
CA VAL A 284 -0.37 -19.38 -3.69
C VAL A 284 -0.15 -20.55 -2.77
N GLU A 285 0.89 -21.33 -3.05
CA GLU A 285 1.31 -22.48 -2.26
C GLU A 285 2.71 -22.25 -1.69
N GLU A 286 2.90 -22.61 -0.43
CA GLU A 286 4.23 -22.63 0.19
C GLU A 286 4.94 -23.94 -0.17
N ALA A 287 6.13 -23.83 -0.75
CA ALA A 287 7.02 -24.95 -1.03
C ALA A 287 8.31 -24.83 -0.20
N ALA A 288 9.14 -25.88 -0.20
CA ALA A 288 10.41 -25.88 0.53
C ALA A 288 11.32 -24.72 0.08
N GLU A 289 11.51 -24.57 -1.23
CA GLU A 289 12.41 -23.59 -1.85
C GLU A 289 11.82 -22.18 -2.01
N GLY A 290 10.51 -22.00 -1.78
CA GLY A 290 9.86 -20.73 -2.03
C GLY A 290 8.34 -20.79 -2.02
N LEU A 291 7.72 -20.06 -2.94
CA LEU A 291 6.30 -20.10 -3.22
C LEU A 291 6.05 -20.60 -4.64
N ILE A 292 4.90 -21.24 -4.84
CA ILE A 292 4.35 -21.48 -6.17
C ILE A 292 3.15 -20.56 -6.35
N LEU A 293 3.26 -19.64 -7.30
CA LEU A 293 2.17 -18.74 -7.67
C LEU A 293 1.35 -19.39 -8.80
N TYR A 294 0.04 -19.42 -8.66
CA TYR A 294 -0.85 -19.94 -9.68
C TYR A 294 -1.59 -18.79 -10.37
N PRO A 295 -1.97 -18.94 -11.66
CA PRO A 295 -2.89 -18.02 -12.30
C PRO A 295 -4.17 -17.84 -11.49
N SER A 296 -4.52 -16.59 -11.17
CA SER A 296 -5.71 -16.22 -10.40
C SER A 296 -6.42 -15.04 -11.02
N ARG A 297 -7.74 -14.93 -10.79
CA ARG A 297 -8.52 -13.76 -11.21
C ARG A 297 -8.04 -12.50 -10.49
N PRO A 298 -8.00 -11.33 -11.16
CA PRO A 298 -7.63 -10.07 -10.52
C PRO A 298 -8.65 -9.68 -9.42
N PRO A 299 -8.26 -8.91 -8.39
CA PRO A 299 -9.18 -8.54 -7.29
C PRO A 299 -10.35 -7.68 -7.75
N ILE A 300 -10.16 -6.90 -8.82
CA ILE A 300 -11.20 -6.10 -9.46
C ILE A 300 -11.29 -6.52 -10.92
N ASN A 301 -12.51 -6.67 -11.42
CA ASN A 301 -12.77 -7.08 -12.80
C ASN A 301 -12.30 -6.00 -13.80
N GLU A 302 -11.61 -6.41 -14.86
CA GLU A 302 -11.06 -5.53 -15.91
C GLU A 302 -12.12 -4.62 -16.56
N ARG A 303 -13.40 -5.05 -16.59
CA ARG A 303 -14.51 -4.23 -17.10
C ARG A 303 -14.74 -2.96 -16.28
N VAL A 304 -14.37 -2.96 -14.99
CA VAL A 304 -14.47 -1.78 -14.13
C VAL A 304 -13.39 -0.75 -14.50
N MET A 305 -12.20 -1.21 -14.89
CA MET A 305 -11.12 -0.34 -15.36
C MET A 305 -11.43 0.35 -16.68
N ALA A 306 -12.03 -0.39 -17.64
CA ALA A 306 -12.39 0.16 -18.95
C ALA A 306 -13.45 1.28 -18.91
N ARG A 307 -14.13 1.50 -17.77
CA ARG A 307 -15.14 2.56 -17.60
C ARG A 307 -14.57 3.86 -17.03
N ILE A 308 -13.30 3.85 -16.58
CA ILE A 308 -12.63 4.97 -15.90
C ILE A 308 -11.45 5.50 -16.74
N ALA A 309 -10.92 4.69 -17.66
CA ALA A 309 -9.96 5.11 -18.69
C ALA A 309 -10.65 5.92 -19.81
#